data_AF-A0A556QRP3-F1
#
_entry.id   AF-A0A556QRP3-F1
#
_cell.length_a   1.000
_cell.length_b   1.000
_cell.length_c   1.000
_cell.angle_alpha   90.00
_cell.angle_beta   90.00
_cell.angle_gamma   90.00
#
_symmetry.space_group_name_H-M   'P 1'
#
loop_
_entity.id
_entity.type
_entity.pdbx_description
1 polymer ?
#
loop_
_entity_poly.entity_id
_entity_poly.type
_entity_poly.pdbx_seq_one_letter_code
_entity_poly.pdbx_strand_id
1 'polypeptide(L)'
;MKSRPNRFLSAALVLLALIAPLKAATYTWTSATTGGAWDTTSSNWSGAGSTWVNGNDATFGFTTGTTVTLSSAITTTGITSNGTATLGIGAGSLIAPSFTFTNTGYIDLSSTLGGTGGLSISSSSTGRLNLKAAASYTGDTFLTGSAYLNLDGNPDNLLPTGTTVNMAAGTTVRLGKAAGNQQISGLVSTTANAGTVTITAAGYNLTLSTKSGTTTTFSGTISGNSTNTLNLVINGSGTQALNGTNSFYGTTTVSSGTLSLGSNLTNTGSISVSGGTLTSSIANVNLGTGGVSVSNGGTIDTRGSAIGSFTLAAGQDFMSNGGTLKFDLDTTSSLDQIKGSGAGSSFNLTNTSLTLNLISWNVGDYNNSYSLFSGFIDSGSVSGVTITGYDTTNWVASLSNTGVLSFSASAVPEPSTYAMLAGAAMLGFAALRRRRTIV
;
A
#
# COMPACT_ATOMS: atom_id res chain seq x y z
N MET A 1 78.06 -20.46 13.89
CA MET A 1 77.89 -19.02 13.57
C MET A 1 76.48 -18.83 13.01
N LYS A 2 75.72 -17.87 13.56
CA LYS A 2 74.30 -17.48 13.28
C LYS A 2 73.20 -18.42 13.86
N SER A 3 72.56 -18.08 14.99
CA SER A 3 71.41 -17.11 15.20
C SER A 3 70.08 -17.73 14.73
N ARG A 4 69.00 -17.93 15.51
CA ARG A 4 68.46 -17.37 16.78
C ARG A 4 67.31 -18.28 17.31
N PRO A 5 66.88 -18.15 18.58
CA PRO A 5 65.83 -18.97 19.22
C PRO A 5 64.43 -18.32 19.15
N ASN A 6 63.36 -19.12 19.24
CA ASN A 6 61.98 -18.70 19.46
C ASN A 6 61.18 -19.91 19.95
N ARG A 7 60.19 -19.86 20.85
CA ARG A 7 59.71 -18.89 21.84
C ARG A 7 58.61 -19.65 22.59
N PHE A 8 58.51 -19.45 23.89
CA PHE A 8 57.49 -20.02 24.77
C PHE A 8 56.06 -19.90 24.21
N LEU A 9 55.32 -21.00 24.16
CA LEU A 9 53.89 -21.02 23.92
C LEU A 9 53.18 -21.12 25.29
N SER A 10 52.84 -19.97 25.87
CA SER A 10 51.93 -19.92 27.02
C SER A 10 50.50 -20.10 26.52
N ALA A 11 49.86 -21.20 26.95
CA ALA A 11 48.44 -21.44 26.71
C ALA A 11 47.60 -20.43 27.52
N ALA A 12 46.96 -19.48 26.83
CA ALA A 12 45.91 -18.66 27.41
C ALA A 12 44.58 -19.44 27.31
N LEU A 13 44.13 -19.98 28.44
CA LEU A 13 42.80 -20.58 28.58
C LEU A 13 41.78 -19.43 28.60
N VAL A 14 41.16 -19.13 27.45
CA VAL A 14 40.04 -18.19 27.38
C VAL A 14 38.78 -18.92 27.86
N LEU A 15 38.37 -18.64 29.09
CA LEU A 15 37.08 -19.05 29.62
C LEU A 15 36.00 -18.19 28.93
N LEU A 16 35.42 -18.72 27.85
CA LEU A 16 34.25 -18.11 27.22
C LEU A 16 33.03 -18.41 28.10
N ALA A 17 32.73 -17.52 29.05
CA ALA A 17 31.49 -17.60 29.79
C ALA A 17 30.32 -17.47 28.81
N LEU A 18 29.51 -18.51 28.68
CA LEU A 18 28.17 -18.40 28.10
C LEU A 18 27.37 -17.45 28.98
N ILE A 19 27.37 -16.16 28.65
CA ILE A 19 26.41 -15.21 29.21
C ILE A 19 25.09 -15.55 28.54
N ALA A 20 24.29 -16.41 29.18
CA ALA A 20 22.87 -16.47 28.88
C ALA A 20 22.31 -15.05 29.01
N PRO A 21 21.46 -14.57 28.08
CA PRO A 21 20.89 -13.24 28.22
C PRO A 21 20.22 -13.14 29.59
N LEU A 22 20.63 -12.17 30.42
CA LEU A 22 19.98 -11.92 31.69
C LEU A 22 18.50 -11.64 31.40
N LYS A 23 17.62 -12.52 31.87
CA LYS A 23 16.17 -12.33 31.76
C LYS A 23 15.80 -11.08 32.57
N ALA A 24 15.01 -10.19 31.99
CA ALA A 24 14.45 -9.03 32.70
C ALA A 24 13.72 -9.49 33.97
N ALA A 25 13.94 -8.79 35.08
CA ALA A 25 13.16 -9.01 36.29
C ALA A 25 11.77 -8.40 36.11
N THR A 26 10.77 -8.93 36.83
CA THR A 26 9.42 -8.38 36.82
C THR A 26 9.16 -7.57 38.09
N TYR A 27 8.68 -6.34 37.92
CA TYR A 27 8.22 -5.48 39.00
C TYR A 27 6.72 -5.28 38.90
N THR A 28 6.02 -5.38 40.04
CA THR A 28 4.57 -5.21 40.12
C THR A 28 4.25 -3.94 40.87
N TRP A 29 3.44 -3.07 40.27
CA TRP A 29 3.01 -1.82 40.88
C TRP A 29 2.16 -2.09 42.13
N THR A 30 2.56 -1.54 43.28
CA THR A 30 1.89 -1.76 44.57
C THR A 30 0.96 -0.64 44.98
N SER A 31 1.10 0.56 44.41
CA SER A 31 0.28 1.74 44.75
C SER A 31 -1.07 1.73 44.01
N ALA A 32 -1.72 0.56 44.00
CA ALA A 32 -2.83 0.20 43.11
C ALA A 32 -4.12 1.03 43.27
N THR A 33 -4.20 1.96 44.24
CA THR A 33 -5.42 2.72 44.56
C THR A 33 -5.28 4.24 44.48
N THR A 34 -4.07 4.80 44.35
CA THR A 34 -3.86 6.26 44.49
C THR A 34 -2.99 6.91 43.41
N GLY A 35 -2.52 6.15 42.41
CA GLY A 35 -1.57 6.65 41.41
C GLY A 35 -0.16 6.83 42.00
N GLY A 36 0.70 7.58 41.31
CA GLY A 36 2.05 7.88 41.77
C GLY A 36 3.07 8.06 40.65
N ALA A 37 4.30 8.42 41.02
CA ALA A 37 5.40 8.56 40.09
C ALA A 37 6.06 7.21 39.81
N TRP A 38 6.18 6.85 38.53
CA TRP A 38 7.07 5.81 38.05
C TRP A 38 8.44 6.42 37.81
N ASP A 39 9.35 6.15 38.73
CA ASP A 39 10.74 6.57 38.69
C ASP A 39 11.63 5.58 39.43
N THR A 40 12.94 5.81 39.36
CA THR A 40 13.95 4.91 39.95
C THR A 40 14.17 5.13 41.44
N THR A 41 13.37 5.98 42.09
CA THR A 41 13.54 6.36 43.51
C THR A 41 12.33 6.01 44.36
N SER A 42 11.15 5.91 43.76
CA SER A 42 9.90 5.69 44.45
C SER A 42 9.70 4.21 44.80
N SER A 43 9.21 3.99 46.02
CA SER A 43 8.86 2.65 46.53
C SER A 43 7.44 2.24 46.11
N ASN A 44 7.07 2.49 44.85
CA ASN A 44 5.77 2.14 44.27
C ASN A 44 5.74 0.73 43.66
N TRP A 45 6.83 -0.03 43.81
CA TRP A 45 7.04 -1.32 43.16
C TRP A 45 7.35 -2.42 44.17
N SER A 46 6.78 -3.60 43.93
CA SER A 46 7.24 -4.88 44.47
C SER A 46 7.97 -5.66 43.38
N GLY A 47 8.74 -6.68 43.74
CA GLY A 47 9.68 -7.31 42.80
C GLY A 47 11.12 -6.90 43.11
N ALA A 48 12.01 -6.87 42.11
CA ALA A 48 13.46 -6.92 42.38
C ALA A 48 14.04 -5.67 43.09
N GLY A 49 13.96 -5.65 44.42
CA GLY A 49 14.59 -4.67 45.32
C GLY A 49 13.76 -3.43 45.69
N SER A 50 12.50 -3.33 45.27
CA SER A 50 11.49 -2.33 45.72
C SER A 50 11.63 -0.86 45.28
N THR A 51 12.54 -0.55 44.36
CA THR A 51 12.48 0.65 43.49
C THR A 51 12.68 0.22 42.04
N TRP A 52 12.13 0.99 41.09
CA TRP A 52 12.22 0.62 39.68
C TRP A 52 13.66 0.67 39.16
N VAL A 53 14.04 -0.33 38.36
CA VAL A 53 15.30 -0.36 37.64
C VAL A 53 15.01 -0.43 36.14
N ASN A 54 15.57 0.50 35.38
CA ASN A 54 15.40 0.55 33.92
C ASN A 54 15.87 -0.75 33.24
N GLY A 55 15.12 -1.16 32.21
CA GLY A 55 15.37 -2.38 31.44
C GLY A 55 14.69 -3.64 31.98
N ASN A 56 13.74 -3.50 32.91
CA ASN A 56 12.98 -4.60 33.48
C ASN A 56 11.51 -4.57 33.01
N ASP A 57 10.73 -5.60 33.36
CA ASP A 57 9.31 -5.70 33.04
C ASP A 57 8.44 -5.04 34.12
N ALA A 58 7.40 -4.32 33.71
CA ALA A 58 6.43 -3.69 34.58
C ALA A 58 5.08 -4.39 34.50
N THR A 59 4.45 -4.68 35.65
CA THR A 59 3.12 -5.27 35.73
C THR A 59 2.17 -4.38 36.53
N PHE A 60 0.98 -4.16 35.99
CA PHE A 60 -0.07 -3.32 36.56
C PHE A 60 -1.41 -4.08 36.64
N GLY A 61 -2.05 -4.04 37.82
CA GLY A 61 -3.28 -4.78 38.11
C GLY A 61 -4.42 -3.97 38.70
N PHE A 62 -4.65 -2.78 38.17
CA PHE A 62 -5.67 -1.87 38.66
C PHE A 62 -7.10 -2.38 38.41
N THR A 63 -7.93 -2.37 39.45
CA THR A 63 -9.38 -2.62 39.37
C THR A 63 -10.20 -1.32 39.38
N THR A 64 -9.55 -0.19 39.66
CA THR A 64 -10.11 1.17 39.60
C THR A 64 -9.22 2.09 38.76
N GLY A 65 -9.81 3.05 38.04
CA GLY A 65 -9.06 3.94 37.16
C GLY A 65 -7.97 4.72 37.91
N THR A 66 -6.74 4.71 37.40
CA THR A 66 -5.56 5.30 38.05
C THR A 66 -4.62 5.91 37.02
N THR A 67 -3.90 6.98 37.39
CA THR A 67 -2.84 7.59 36.57
C THR A 67 -1.48 7.47 37.26
N VAL A 68 -0.49 6.98 36.51
CA VAL A 68 0.92 6.95 36.87
C VAL A 68 1.66 8.03 36.07
N THR A 69 2.49 8.83 36.73
CA THR A 69 3.27 9.89 36.06
C THR A 69 4.71 9.45 35.85
N LEU A 70 5.33 9.88 34.76
CA LEU A 70 6.75 9.63 34.51
C LEU A 70 7.52 10.89 34.88
N SER A 71 8.31 10.86 35.96
CA SER A 71 9.13 12.02 36.38
C SER A 71 10.48 12.08 35.66
N SER A 72 10.86 10.99 34.97
CA SER A 72 12.06 10.88 34.13
C SER A 72 11.80 9.90 32.98
N ALA A 73 12.75 9.78 32.04
CA ALA A 73 12.65 8.78 30.99
C ALA A 73 12.77 7.37 31.57
N ILE A 74 11.77 6.53 31.30
CA ILE A 74 11.70 5.16 31.80
C ILE A 74 11.99 4.19 30.66
N THR A 75 12.93 3.29 30.87
CA THR A 75 13.19 2.17 29.94
C THR A 75 12.61 0.89 30.53
N THR A 76 11.78 0.18 29.78
CA THR A 76 11.21 -1.12 30.18
C THR A 76 11.30 -2.11 29.01
N THR A 77 11.40 -3.40 29.32
CA THR A 77 11.34 -4.47 28.31
C THR A 77 9.90 -4.80 27.93
N GLY A 78 8.96 -4.62 28.85
CA GLY A 78 7.55 -4.87 28.63
C GLY A 78 6.64 -4.31 29.71
N ILE A 79 5.42 -3.97 29.31
CA ILE A 79 4.35 -3.54 30.21
C ILE A 79 3.20 -4.53 30.13
N THR A 80 2.90 -5.20 31.24
CA THR A 80 1.73 -6.06 31.38
C THR A 80 0.62 -5.32 32.13
N SER A 81 -0.56 -5.22 31.52
CA SER A 81 -1.78 -4.79 32.17
C SER A 81 -2.71 -6.00 32.38
N ASN A 82 -2.87 -6.42 33.63
CA ASN A 82 -3.77 -7.51 34.03
C ASN A 82 -5.02 -7.03 34.79
N GLY A 83 -5.14 -5.72 35.00
CA GLY A 83 -6.29 -5.06 35.61
C GLY A 83 -7.51 -4.97 34.69
N THR A 84 -8.67 -4.59 35.25
CA THR A 84 -9.94 -4.38 34.55
C THR A 84 -10.27 -2.90 34.31
N ALA A 85 -9.50 -1.99 34.90
CA ALA A 85 -9.71 -0.56 34.81
C ALA A 85 -8.70 0.15 33.88
N THR A 86 -8.86 1.47 33.75
CA THR A 86 -7.96 2.34 33.01
C THR A 86 -6.66 2.58 33.78
N LEU A 87 -5.53 2.34 33.11
CA LEU A 87 -4.22 2.84 33.51
C LEU A 87 -3.85 4.03 32.62
N GLY A 88 -3.87 5.23 33.18
CA GLY A 88 -3.24 6.40 32.57
C GLY A 88 -1.73 6.36 32.79
N ILE A 89 -0.94 6.42 31.74
CA ILE A 89 0.51 6.71 31.86
C ILE A 89 0.69 8.14 31.35
N GLY A 90 0.97 9.05 32.28
CA GLY A 90 1.04 10.49 32.06
C GLY A 90 2.20 10.92 31.16
N ALA A 91 2.35 12.24 30.99
CA ALA A 91 3.40 12.82 30.16
C ALA A 91 4.82 12.37 30.60
N GLY A 92 5.73 12.30 29.63
CA GLY A 92 7.11 11.85 29.81
C GLY A 92 7.57 10.99 28.64
N SER A 93 8.68 10.28 28.80
CA SER A 93 9.22 9.37 27.78
C SER A 93 9.26 7.95 28.30
N LEU A 94 8.69 7.04 27.50
CA LEU A 94 8.74 5.61 27.73
C LEU A 94 9.52 4.96 26.59
N ILE A 95 10.54 4.20 26.94
CA ILE A 95 11.40 3.49 25.99
C ILE A 95 11.14 2.00 26.19
N ALA A 96 10.19 1.43 25.43
CA ALA A 96 9.82 0.02 25.55
C ALA A 96 8.93 -0.46 24.40
N PRO A 97 9.30 -1.51 23.65
CA PRO A 97 8.50 -1.92 22.51
C PRO A 97 7.62 -3.15 22.80
N SER A 98 7.09 -3.35 24.02
CA SER A 98 6.07 -4.39 24.25
C SER A 98 5.00 -4.06 25.30
N PHE A 99 3.74 -4.31 24.95
CA PHE A 99 2.57 -4.23 25.81
C PHE A 99 1.81 -5.55 25.78
N THR A 100 1.44 -6.06 26.94
CA THR A 100 0.67 -7.29 27.10
C THR A 100 -0.60 -7.03 27.89
N PHE A 101 -1.74 -7.42 27.33
CA PHE A 101 -3.05 -7.35 27.98
C PHE A 101 -3.55 -8.76 28.25
N THR A 102 -3.85 -9.06 29.52
CA THR A 102 -4.41 -10.36 29.91
C THR A 102 -5.85 -10.27 30.40
N ASN A 103 -6.42 -9.06 30.45
CA ASN A 103 -7.76 -8.78 30.97
C ASN A 103 -8.38 -7.58 30.22
N THR A 104 -9.58 -7.13 30.58
CA THR A 104 -10.37 -6.12 29.85
C THR A 104 -9.93 -4.67 30.07
N GLY A 105 -9.00 -4.42 30.99
CA GLY A 105 -8.47 -3.08 31.26
C GLY A 105 -7.71 -2.49 30.08
N TYR A 106 -7.51 -1.18 30.12
CA TYR A 106 -6.88 -0.45 29.03
C TYR A 106 -5.87 0.60 29.49
N ILE A 107 -4.90 0.91 28.63
CA ILE A 107 -3.88 1.92 28.89
C ILE A 107 -4.19 3.17 28.05
N ASP A 108 -4.30 4.32 28.69
CA ASP A 108 -4.23 5.63 28.06
C ASP A 108 -2.80 6.14 28.15
N LEU A 109 -2.07 6.08 27.04
CA LEU A 109 -0.65 6.40 26.98
C LEU A 109 -0.43 7.84 26.49
N SER A 110 -0.24 8.76 27.42
CA SER A 110 0.09 10.16 27.15
C SER A 110 1.60 10.44 27.14
N SER A 111 2.42 9.44 27.48
CA SER A 111 3.87 9.51 27.30
C SER A 111 4.27 9.25 25.85
N THR A 112 5.37 9.86 25.41
CA THR A 112 5.97 9.56 24.11
C THR A 112 6.65 8.19 24.19
N LEU A 113 6.17 7.24 23.38
CA LEU A 113 6.82 5.96 23.18
C LEU A 113 8.01 6.13 22.21
N GLY A 114 9.23 5.88 22.67
CA GLY A 114 10.45 6.05 21.88
C GLY A 114 11.38 4.85 21.91
N GLY A 115 12.56 5.01 21.31
CA GLY A 115 13.62 3.99 21.27
C GLY A 115 13.89 3.43 19.89
N THR A 116 14.95 2.62 19.77
CA THR A 116 15.35 2.03 18.49
C THR A 116 14.50 0.81 18.08
N GLY A 117 13.78 0.22 19.03
CA GLY A 117 12.86 -0.89 18.81
C GLY A 117 11.54 -0.47 18.16
N GLY A 118 10.61 -1.41 18.06
CA GLY A 118 9.27 -1.21 17.51
C GLY A 118 8.19 -0.90 18.54
N LEU A 119 6.96 -1.32 18.29
CA LEU A 119 5.89 -1.41 19.28
C LEU A 119 5.21 -2.75 19.13
N SER A 120 5.30 -3.63 20.13
CA SER A 120 4.59 -4.91 20.14
C SER A 120 3.40 -4.82 21.08
N ILE A 121 2.24 -5.32 20.66
CA ILE A 121 1.04 -5.41 21.47
C ILE A 121 0.52 -6.84 21.33
N SER A 122 0.44 -7.54 22.46
CA SER A 122 -0.18 -8.86 22.55
C SER A 122 -1.37 -8.78 23.49
N SER A 123 -2.49 -9.37 23.12
CA SER A 123 -3.63 -9.48 24.04
C SER A 123 -4.25 -10.86 23.99
N SER A 124 -4.62 -11.41 25.14
CA SER A 124 -5.48 -12.60 25.25
C SER A 124 -6.94 -12.23 25.60
N SER A 125 -7.28 -10.94 25.56
CA SER A 125 -8.56 -10.36 26.00
C SER A 125 -8.95 -9.16 25.14
N THR A 126 -10.01 -8.44 25.51
CA THR A 126 -10.44 -7.18 24.86
C THR A 126 -9.71 -5.93 25.37
N GLY A 127 -8.59 -6.09 26.09
CA GLY A 127 -7.77 -4.97 26.53
C GLY A 127 -7.20 -4.17 25.36
N ARG A 128 -7.01 -2.85 25.55
CA ARG A 128 -6.59 -1.93 24.49
C ARG A 128 -5.48 -0.98 24.94
N LEU A 129 -4.64 -0.60 23.99
CA LEU A 129 -3.70 0.52 24.11
C LEU A 129 -4.26 1.72 23.34
N ASN A 130 -4.45 2.84 24.03
CA ASN A 130 -4.82 4.11 23.42
C ASN A 130 -3.59 5.01 23.39
N LEU A 131 -3.10 5.32 22.19
CA LEU A 131 -2.01 6.29 22.05
C LEU A 131 -2.60 7.70 22.10
N LYS A 132 -2.12 8.49 23.05
CA LYS A 132 -2.52 9.89 23.22
C LYS A 132 -1.42 10.88 22.82
N ALA A 133 -0.18 10.41 22.70
CA ALA A 133 0.96 11.17 22.20
C ALA A 133 1.60 10.48 20.98
N ALA A 134 2.21 11.27 20.10
CA ALA A 134 2.95 10.73 18.97
C ALA A 134 4.20 9.99 19.44
N ALA A 135 4.37 8.76 18.92
CA ALA A 135 5.52 7.94 19.18
C ALA A 135 6.70 8.29 18.25
N SER A 136 7.92 8.00 18.71
CA SER A 136 9.18 8.29 18.01
C SER A 136 10.08 7.06 17.86
N TYR A 137 9.55 5.86 18.09
CA TYR A 137 10.31 4.63 17.89
C TYR A 137 10.64 4.38 16.41
N THR A 138 11.72 3.67 16.13
CA THR A 138 12.20 3.48 14.74
C THR A 138 11.89 2.12 14.13
N GLY A 139 11.50 1.13 14.95
CA GLY A 139 11.10 -0.20 14.48
C GLY A 139 9.62 -0.26 14.07
N ASP A 140 9.18 -1.47 13.73
CA ASP A 140 7.81 -1.73 13.26
C ASP A 140 6.81 -1.93 14.41
N THR A 141 5.53 -1.78 14.11
CA THR A 141 4.42 -2.06 15.03
C THR A 141 3.91 -3.49 14.80
N PHE A 142 3.75 -4.28 15.85
CA PHE A 142 3.27 -5.66 15.81
C PHE A 142 2.07 -5.83 16.73
N LEU A 143 0.98 -6.39 16.20
CA LEU A 143 -0.21 -6.74 16.95
C LEU A 143 -0.42 -8.26 16.86
N THR A 144 -0.66 -8.91 18.00
CA THR A 144 -0.94 -10.35 18.10
C THR A 144 -2.09 -10.67 19.05
N GLY A 145 -2.68 -11.86 18.89
CA GLY A 145 -3.86 -12.27 19.65
C GLY A 145 -5.05 -11.34 19.38
N SER A 146 -5.67 -10.85 20.45
CA SER A 146 -6.81 -9.92 20.41
C SER A 146 -6.39 -8.46 20.60
N ALA A 147 -5.13 -8.11 20.28
CA ALA A 147 -4.59 -6.78 20.54
C ALA A 147 -5.44 -5.69 19.86
N TYR A 148 -5.75 -4.64 20.63
CA TYR A 148 -6.52 -3.49 20.16
C TYR A 148 -5.68 -2.21 20.35
N LEU A 149 -5.33 -1.57 19.24
CA LEU A 149 -4.60 -0.30 19.20
C LEU A 149 -5.55 0.81 18.76
N ASN A 150 -5.70 1.83 19.58
CA ASN A 150 -6.59 2.95 19.32
C ASN A 150 -5.78 4.22 19.04
N LEU A 151 -6.03 4.82 17.87
CA LEU A 151 -5.40 6.02 17.35
C LEU A 151 -6.42 7.16 17.26
N ASP A 152 -6.77 7.72 18.42
CA ASP A 152 -7.72 8.84 18.56
C ASP A 152 -7.16 10.05 19.33
N GLY A 153 -5.89 10.00 19.73
CA GLY A 153 -5.16 11.09 20.37
C GLY A 153 -4.78 12.26 19.46
N ASN A 154 -4.10 13.24 20.05
CA ASN A 154 -3.56 14.43 19.39
C ASN A 154 -2.08 14.56 19.77
N PRO A 155 -1.12 14.75 18.85
CA PRO A 155 -1.25 15.13 17.43
C PRO A 155 -1.65 14.00 16.47
N ASP A 156 -1.78 14.33 15.19
CA ASP A 156 -1.74 13.35 14.09
C ASP A 156 -0.43 12.54 14.11
N ASN A 157 -0.39 11.45 13.33
CA ASN A 157 0.74 10.53 13.27
C ASN A 157 1.13 9.99 14.65
N LEU A 158 0.17 9.38 15.34
CA LEU A 158 0.39 8.78 16.66
C LEU A 158 1.39 7.62 16.58
N LEU A 159 1.39 6.88 15.46
CA LEU A 159 2.46 5.96 15.12
C LEU A 159 3.54 6.66 14.28
N PRO A 160 4.82 6.25 14.39
CA PRO A 160 5.90 6.79 13.57
C PRO A 160 5.65 6.53 12.09
N THR A 161 5.95 7.51 11.23
CA THR A 161 5.67 7.40 9.79
C THR A 161 6.46 6.30 9.07
N GLY A 162 7.61 5.92 9.63
CA GLY A 162 8.47 4.84 9.14
C GLY A 162 8.06 3.43 9.55
N THR A 163 7.04 3.29 10.42
CA THR A 163 6.61 1.99 10.94
C THR A 163 5.80 1.20 9.92
N THR A 164 6.05 -0.09 9.81
CA THR A 164 5.10 -1.03 9.21
C THR A 164 4.17 -1.56 10.30
N VAL A 165 2.87 -1.62 10.04
CA VAL A 165 1.91 -2.18 11.00
C VAL A 165 1.60 -3.62 10.62
N ASN A 166 2.09 -4.53 11.44
CA ASN A 166 2.01 -5.98 11.29
C ASN A 166 0.85 -6.50 12.15
N MET A 167 -0.17 -7.06 11.50
CA MET A 167 -1.44 -7.43 12.13
C MET A 167 -1.71 -8.93 11.98
N ALA A 168 -1.76 -9.65 13.09
CA ALA A 168 -2.26 -11.02 13.12
C ALA A 168 -3.80 -11.06 13.08
N ALA A 169 -4.36 -12.23 12.80
CA ALA A 169 -5.80 -12.48 12.95
C ALA A 169 -6.32 -12.08 14.35
N GLY A 170 -7.51 -11.49 14.42
CA GLY A 170 -8.16 -11.08 15.66
C GLY A 170 -7.73 -9.71 16.22
N THR A 171 -6.69 -9.11 15.65
CA THR A 171 -6.21 -7.79 16.09
C THR A 171 -7.04 -6.65 15.51
N THR A 172 -7.03 -5.49 16.17
CA THR A 172 -7.73 -4.28 15.70
C THR A 172 -6.83 -3.05 15.79
N VAL A 173 -6.80 -2.26 14.71
CA VAL A 173 -6.33 -0.88 14.72
C VAL A 173 -7.54 0.02 14.49
N ARG A 174 -7.85 0.88 15.46
CA ARG A 174 -8.94 1.86 15.36
C ARG A 174 -8.40 3.23 14.99
N LEU A 175 -8.94 3.80 13.92
CA LEU A 175 -8.73 5.17 13.49
C LEU A 175 -9.92 6.02 13.96
N GLY A 176 -9.72 6.73 15.07
CA GLY A 176 -10.84 7.30 15.85
C GLY A 176 -10.97 8.82 15.84
N LYS A 177 -10.00 9.55 15.28
CA LYS A 177 -9.98 11.01 15.25
C LYS A 177 -10.69 11.55 14.00
N ALA A 178 -11.72 12.39 14.17
CA ALA A 178 -12.35 13.06 13.04
C ALA A 178 -11.34 13.93 12.28
N ALA A 179 -11.31 13.81 10.95
CA ALA A 179 -10.30 14.45 10.10
C ALA A 179 -8.85 14.22 10.56
N GLY A 180 -8.58 13.08 11.22
CA GLY A 180 -7.25 12.70 11.67
C GLY A 180 -6.36 12.25 10.51
N ASN A 181 -5.05 12.32 10.71
CA ASN A 181 -4.06 11.86 9.76
C ASN A 181 -3.12 10.84 10.40
N GLN A 182 -2.92 9.71 9.73
CA GLN A 182 -1.88 8.75 10.07
C GLN A 182 -1.12 8.36 8.80
N GLN A 183 0.19 8.50 8.85
CA GLN A 183 1.11 7.98 7.86
C GLN A 183 1.89 6.82 8.47
N ILE A 184 2.00 5.72 7.72
CA ILE A 184 2.82 4.54 8.06
C ILE A 184 3.48 4.02 6.79
N SER A 185 4.47 3.15 6.90
CA SER A 185 5.17 2.56 5.75
C SER A 185 4.39 1.44 5.06
N GLY A 186 3.36 0.88 5.70
CA GLY A 186 2.47 -0.11 5.09
C GLY A 186 1.71 -0.94 6.13
N LEU A 187 0.73 -1.69 5.63
CA LEU A 187 -0.05 -2.68 6.38
C LEU A 187 0.37 -4.09 5.95
N VAL A 188 0.62 -4.96 6.93
CA VAL A 188 1.06 -6.34 6.71
C VAL A 188 0.21 -7.31 7.51
N SER A 189 -0.24 -8.39 6.89
CA SER A 189 -0.74 -9.58 7.59
C SER A 189 0.42 -10.46 7.99
N THR A 190 0.48 -10.87 9.26
CA THR A 190 1.47 -11.87 9.72
C THR A 190 0.96 -13.29 9.59
N THR A 191 -0.34 -13.46 9.32
CA THR A 191 -1.04 -14.73 9.09
C THR A 191 -1.93 -14.64 7.85
N ALA A 192 -2.40 -15.77 7.32
CA ALA A 192 -3.26 -15.79 6.12
C ALA A 192 -4.53 -14.93 6.28
N ASN A 193 -5.07 -14.88 7.50
CA ASN A 193 -6.13 -13.96 7.90
C ASN A 193 -5.47 -12.84 8.70
N ALA A 194 -5.75 -11.58 8.39
CA ALA A 194 -5.23 -10.45 9.16
C ALA A 194 -6.28 -9.86 10.11
N GLY A 195 -5.87 -8.86 10.88
CA GLY A 195 -6.75 -8.10 11.76
C GLY A 195 -7.68 -7.14 11.01
N THR A 196 -8.35 -6.27 11.77
CA THR A 196 -9.26 -5.24 11.24
C THR A 196 -8.68 -3.85 11.46
N VAL A 197 -8.61 -3.04 10.40
CA VAL A 197 -8.51 -1.59 10.52
C VAL A 197 -9.95 -1.05 10.55
N THR A 198 -10.36 -0.43 11.66
CA THR A 198 -11.72 0.10 11.82
C THR A 198 -11.74 1.61 11.93
N ILE A 199 -12.73 2.22 11.30
CA ILE A 199 -12.90 3.66 11.22
C ILE A 199 -14.18 4.06 11.94
N THR A 200 -14.05 4.99 12.87
CA THR A 200 -15.14 5.40 13.76
C THR A 200 -15.36 6.90 13.76
N ALA A 201 -14.72 7.62 12.84
CA ALA A 201 -14.89 9.04 12.63
C ALA A 201 -14.76 9.36 11.13
N ALA A 202 -15.40 10.45 10.70
CA ALA A 202 -15.43 10.86 9.30
C ALA A 202 -14.08 11.45 8.84
N GLY A 203 -13.74 11.20 7.57
CA GLY A 203 -12.67 11.90 6.86
C GLY A 203 -11.26 11.62 7.38
N TYR A 204 -11.03 10.47 8.01
CA TYR A 204 -9.68 10.08 8.42
C TYR A 204 -8.81 9.87 7.17
N ASN A 205 -7.54 10.29 7.18
CA ASN A 205 -6.59 10.01 6.11
C ASN A 205 -5.54 8.99 6.57
N LEU A 206 -5.44 7.88 5.86
CA LEU A 206 -4.38 6.89 6.04
C LEU A 206 -3.44 6.94 4.84
N THR A 207 -2.21 7.38 5.08
CA THR A 207 -1.15 7.40 4.07
C THR A 207 -0.23 6.21 4.25
N LEU A 208 -0.13 5.36 3.23
CA LEU A 208 0.80 4.23 3.17
C LEU A 208 2.00 4.62 2.30
N SER A 209 3.10 5.01 2.95
CA SER A 209 4.36 5.42 2.32
C SER A 209 5.28 4.22 2.12
N THR A 210 4.94 3.41 1.14
CA THR A 210 5.59 2.15 0.84
C THR A 210 7.07 2.32 0.49
N LYS A 211 7.92 1.43 1.02
CA LYS A 211 9.38 1.48 0.85
C LYS A 211 9.79 0.86 -0.50
N SER A 212 10.79 1.43 -1.14
CA SER A 212 11.32 0.94 -2.43
C SER A 212 11.65 -0.56 -2.36
N GLY A 213 11.29 -1.30 -3.40
CA GLY A 213 11.54 -2.74 -3.48
C GLY A 213 10.79 -3.59 -2.45
N THR A 214 9.87 -3.00 -1.66
CA THR A 214 9.10 -3.69 -0.64
C THR A 214 7.64 -3.83 -1.07
N THR A 215 7.09 -5.03 -0.90
CA THR A 215 5.65 -5.28 -1.00
C THR A 215 5.10 -5.56 0.39
N THR A 216 4.19 -4.72 0.86
CA THR A 216 3.40 -4.95 2.08
C THR A 216 2.04 -5.51 1.69
N THR A 217 1.66 -6.66 2.25
CA THR A 217 0.40 -7.34 1.89
C THR A 217 -0.53 -7.37 3.08
N PHE A 218 -1.72 -6.78 2.93
CA PHE A 218 -2.78 -6.81 3.92
C PHE A 218 -3.99 -7.61 3.41
N SER A 219 -4.31 -8.67 4.13
CA SER A 219 -5.38 -9.65 3.84
C SER A 219 -6.51 -9.55 4.85
N GLY A 220 -6.47 -8.51 5.71
CA GLY A 220 -7.48 -8.24 6.72
C GLY A 220 -8.60 -7.36 6.18
N THR A 221 -9.41 -6.86 7.11
CA THR A 221 -10.55 -6.00 6.75
C THR A 221 -10.22 -4.55 7.03
N ILE A 222 -10.50 -3.65 6.08
CA ILE A 222 -10.58 -2.22 6.32
C ILE A 222 -12.07 -1.85 6.35
N SER A 223 -12.58 -1.43 7.51
CA SER A 223 -14.02 -1.29 7.78
C SER A 223 -14.38 0.12 8.25
N GLY A 224 -15.02 0.87 7.37
CA GLY A 224 -15.73 2.12 7.64
C GLY A 224 -17.21 2.01 7.23
N ASN A 225 -17.89 3.15 7.18
CA ASN A 225 -19.26 3.26 6.66
C ASN A 225 -19.47 4.64 6.00
N SER A 226 -20.67 4.92 5.50
CA SER A 226 -20.98 6.18 4.81
C SER A 226 -20.80 7.45 5.66
N THR A 227 -20.78 7.34 7.00
CA THR A 227 -20.49 8.46 7.90
C THR A 227 -19.06 8.43 8.44
N ASN A 228 -18.49 7.24 8.62
CA ASN A 228 -17.15 7.00 9.13
C ASN A 228 -16.23 6.59 7.97
N THR A 229 -15.85 7.59 7.17
CA THR A 229 -15.06 7.40 5.96
C THR A 229 -13.57 7.47 6.22
N LEU A 230 -12.81 6.70 5.44
CA LEU A 230 -11.35 6.77 5.36
C LEU A 230 -10.93 7.08 3.93
N ASN A 231 -10.08 8.10 3.78
CA ASN A 231 -9.35 8.35 2.56
C ASN A 231 -8.03 7.58 2.62
N LEU A 232 -7.82 6.71 1.64
CA LEU A 232 -6.59 5.94 1.50
C LEU A 232 -5.66 6.63 0.52
N VAL A 233 -4.44 6.92 0.94
CA VAL A 233 -3.38 7.47 0.09
C VAL A 233 -2.23 6.48 0.00
N ILE A 234 -1.90 6.06 -1.21
CA ILE A 234 -0.69 5.30 -1.51
C ILE A 234 0.38 6.28 -1.99
N ASN A 235 1.54 6.19 -1.34
CA ASN A 235 2.71 7.01 -1.59
C ASN A 235 3.98 6.13 -1.48
N GLY A 236 5.14 6.72 -1.74
CA GLY A 236 6.42 6.03 -1.71
C GLY A 236 6.72 5.33 -3.03
N SER A 237 7.51 4.27 -2.98
CA SER A 237 8.02 3.58 -4.20
C SER A 237 7.91 2.06 -4.13
N GLY A 238 7.27 1.55 -3.08
CA GLY A 238 6.96 0.12 -2.95
C GLY A 238 5.55 -0.21 -3.42
N THR A 239 5.07 -1.36 -2.98
CA THR A 239 3.73 -1.87 -3.29
C THR A 239 2.96 -2.10 -2.00
N GLN A 240 1.74 -1.58 -1.91
CA GLN A 240 0.75 -2.08 -0.95
C GLN A 240 -0.23 -3.00 -1.68
N ALA A 241 -0.28 -4.25 -1.28
CA ALA A 241 -1.31 -5.19 -1.72
C ALA A 241 -2.48 -5.22 -0.71
N LEU A 242 -3.71 -5.06 -1.20
CA LEU A 242 -4.93 -5.20 -0.42
C LEU A 242 -5.71 -6.42 -0.92
N ASN A 243 -5.57 -7.52 -0.18
CA ASN A 243 -6.13 -8.83 -0.55
C ASN A 243 -7.38 -9.21 0.25
N GLY A 244 -7.66 -8.50 1.35
CA GLY A 244 -8.85 -8.73 2.17
C GLY A 244 -10.02 -7.82 1.81
N THR A 245 -11.01 -7.68 2.69
CA THR A 245 -12.20 -6.87 2.44
C THR A 245 -11.91 -5.38 2.66
N ASN A 246 -12.14 -4.55 1.64
CA ASN A 246 -11.87 -3.11 1.71
C ASN A 246 -13.18 -2.32 1.57
N SER A 247 -13.63 -1.69 2.65
CA SER A 247 -14.90 -0.97 2.72
C SER A 247 -14.75 0.33 3.51
N PHE A 248 -14.01 1.30 2.97
CA PHE A 248 -13.64 2.53 3.68
C PHE A 248 -14.45 3.78 3.30
N TYR A 249 -15.29 3.74 2.27
CA TYR A 249 -16.23 4.79 1.82
C TYR A 249 -15.66 6.16 1.44
N GLY A 250 -14.41 6.47 1.80
CA GLY A 250 -13.67 7.65 1.34
C GLY A 250 -12.90 7.38 0.05
N THR A 251 -12.09 8.36 -0.37
CA THR A 251 -11.36 8.32 -1.65
C THR A 251 -10.14 7.39 -1.60
N THR A 252 -9.68 6.97 -2.78
CA THR A 252 -8.38 6.31 -2.94
C THR A 252 -7.49 7.15 -3.84
N THR A 253 -6.31 7.52 -3.36
CA THR A 253 -5.33 8.27 -4.15
C THR A 253 -4.04 7.48 -4.27
N VAL A 254 -3.62 7.15 -5.49
CA VAL A 254 -2.34 6.51 -5.79
C VAL A 254 -1.38 7.58 -6.33
N SER A 255 -0.73 8.26 -5.38
CA SER A 255 0.14 9.41 -5.66
C SER A 255 1.55 9.00 -6.11
N SER A 256 2.02 7.84 -5.65
CA SER A 256 3.27 7.19 -6.07
C SER A 256 3.27 5.74 -5.61
N GLY A 257 4.27 4.94 -5.99
CA GLY A 257 4.34 3.51 -5.69
C GLY A 257 3.24 2.72 -6.39
N THR A 258 2.85 1.58 -5.83
CA THR A 258 1.86 0.67 -6.42
C THR A 258 0.78 0.29 -5.41
N LEU A 259 -0.48 0.42 -5.82
CA LEU A 259 -1.62 -0.22 -5.18
C LEU A 259 -1.98 -1.49 -5.94
N SER A 260 -1.82 -2.65 -5.32
CA SER A 260 -2.21 -3.95 -5.89
C SER A 260 -3.49 -4.45 -5.25
N LEU A 261 -4.55 -4.63 -6.04
CA LEU A 261 -5.83 -5.12 -5.58
C LEU A 261 -5.92 -6.64 -5.72
N GLY A 262 -5.98 -7.35 -4.60
CA GLY A 262 -6.33 -8.78 -4.56
C GLY A 262 -7.81 -9.03 -4.28
N SER A 263 -8.61 -7.97 -4.19
CA SER A 263 -10.05 -8.01 -3.93
C SER A 263 -10.74 -6.78 -4.55
N ASN A 264 -12.09 -6.77 -4.50
CA ASN A 264 -12.88 -5.64 -4.93
C ASN A 264 -12.81 -4.46 -3.95
N LEU A 265 -13.03 -3.25 -4.47
CA LEU A 265 -13.17 -2.01 -3.69
C LEU A 265 -14.64 -1.54 -3.62
N THR A 266 -15.59 -2.44 -3.36
CA THR A 266 -17.03 -2.20 -3.60
C THR A 266 -17.62 -0.97 -2.90
N ASN A 267 -17.09 -0.58 -1.74
CA ASN A 267 -17.61 0.53 -0.95
C ASN A 267 -16.55 1.61 -0.76
N THR A 268 -15.86 2.01 -1.82
CA THR A 268 -14.89 3.11 -1.79
C THR A 268 -15.39 4.26 -2.66
N GLY A 269 -15.07 5.50 -2.31
CA GLY A 269 -15.32 6.66 -3.15
C GLY A 269 -14.44 6.67 -4.40
N SER A 270 -14.27 7.85 -4.99
CA SER A 270 -13.50 8.03 -6.22
C SER A 270 -12.04 7.57 -6.08
N ILE A 271 -11.50 7.05 -7.18
CA ILE A 271 -10.11 6.62 -7.29
C ILE A 271 -9.36 7.62 -8.18
N SER A 272 -8.22 8.11 -7.70
CA SER A 272 -7.33 8.98 -8.44
C SER A 272 -5.93 8.37 -8.52
N VAL A 273 -5.38 8.25 -9.72
CA VAL A 273 -4.03 7.73 -9.96
C VAL A 273 -3.21 8.83 -10.61
N SER A 274 -2.34 9.46 -9.83
CA SER A 274 -1.69 10.72 -10.20
C SER A 274 -0.16 10.69 -10.21
N GLY A 275 0.45 9.56 -9.87
CA GLY A 275 1.91 9.37 -9.94
C GLY A 275 2.39 7.96 -9.62
N GLY A 276 1.49 7.07 -9.19
CA GLY A 276 1.80 5.65 -8.98
C GLY A 276 1.04 4.75 -9.95
N THR A 277 1.02 3.46 -9.62
CA THR A 277 0.37 2.41 -10.41
C THR A 277 -0.79 1.79 -9.63
N LEU A 278 -1.96 1.70 -10.25
CA LEU A 278 -3.05 0.84 -9.78
C LEU A 278 -3.04 -0.44 -10.60
N THR A 279 -2.99 -1.58 -9.91
CA THR A 279 -2.96 -2.91 -10.53
C THR A 279 -3.79 -3.93 -9.75
N SER A 280 -3.92 -5.14 -10.27
CA SER A 280 -4.57 -6.26 -9.59
C SER A 280 -3.80 -7.56 -9.70
N SER A 281 -4.00 -8.42 -8.71
CA SER A 281 -3.56 -9.82 -8.72
C SER A 281 -4.69 -10.80 -9.07
N ILE A 282 -5.92 -10.33 -9.29
CA ILE A 282 -7.09 -11.13 -9.62
C ILE A 282 -7.68 -10.72 -10.98
N ALA A 283 -8.46 -11.61 -11.59
CA ALA A 283 -8.92 -11.44 -12.97
C ALA A 283 -9.91 -10.28 -13.14
N ASN A 284 -10.84 -10.11 -12.20
CA ASN A 284 -11.90 -9.11 -12.32
C ASN A 284 -12.00 -8.35 -11.01
N VAL A 285 -11.85 -7.03 -11.09
CA VAL A 285 -11.98 -6.14 -9.94
C VAL A 285 -13.10 -5.16 -10.18
N ASN A 286 -14.02 -5.10 -9.23
CA ASN A 286 -14.98 -4.01 -9.14
C ASN A 286 -14.35 -2.86 -8.36
N LEU A 287 -14.19 -1.72 -9.03
CA LEU A 287 -13.77 -0.46 -8.46
C LEU A 287 -15.00 0.22 -7.86
N GLY A 288 -14.82 0.96 -6.77
CA GLY A 288 -15.90 1.39 -5.87
C GLY A 288 -16.98 2.27 -6.48
N THR A 289 -17.73 2.94 -5.61
CA THR A 289 -18.92 3.71 -5.97
C THR A 289 -18.60 5.08 -6.59
N GLY A 290 -17.31 5.45 -6.71
CA GLY A 290 -16.87 6.69 -7.33
C GLY A 290 -16.21 6.48 -8.69
N GLY A 291 -16.02 7.58 -9.44
CA GLY A 291 -15.33 7.56 -10.72
C GLY A 291 -13.84 7.26 -10.59
N VAL A 292 -13.21 6.90 -11.71
CA VAL A 292 -11.77 6.66 -11.78
C VAL A 292 -11.13 7.78 -12.60
N SER A 293 -10.09 8.40 -12.07
CA SER A 293 -9.32 9.44 -12.75
C SER A 293 -7.85 9.08 -12.81
N VAL A 294 -7.23 9.28 -13.97
CA VAL A 294 -5.80 9.12 -14.20
C VAL A 294 -5.24 10.45 -14.69
N SER A 295 -4.16 10.90 -14.07
CA SER A 295 -3.46 12.12 -14.49
C SER A 295 -2.02 11.82 -14.90
N ASN A 296 -1.30 12.84 -15.36
CA ASN A 296 0.11 12.72 -15.70
C ASN A 296 0.92 12.01 -14.59
N GLY A 297 1.76 11.05 -14.97
CA GLY A 297 2.52 10.19 -14.05
C GLY A 297 1.77 8.98 -13.49
N GLY A 298 0.43 8.97 -13.56
CA GLY A 298 -0.38 7.82 -13.15
C GLY A 298 -0.35 6.67 -14.15
N THR A 299 -0.41 5.43 -13.65
CA THR A 299 -0.49 4.22 -14.47
C THR A 299 -1.65 3.32 -14.06
N ILE A 300 -2.45 2.88 -15.01
CA ILE A 300 -3.38 1.75 -14.85
C ILE A 300 -2.77 0.54 -15.53
N ASP A 301 -2.56 -0.52 -14.77
CA ASP A 301 -2.03 -1.80 -15.22
C ASP A 301 -2.98 -2.87 -14.70
N THR A 302 -4.02 -3.23 -15.45
CA THR A 302 -5.18 -3.99 -14.93
C THR A 302 -4.76 -5.24 -14.18
N ARG A 303 -3.78 -5.99 -14.70
CA ARG A 303 -3.29 -7.22 -14.05
C ARG A 303 -1.89 -7.70 -14.52
N GLY A 304 -0.98 -6.77 -14.81
CA GLY A 304 0.41 -7.09 -15.10
C GLY A 304 0.63 -7.65 -16.50
N SER A 305 0.82 -8.96 -16.61
CA SER A 305 0.94 -9.69 -17.90
C SER A 305 -0.14 -10.75 -18.09
N ALA A 306 -1.09 -10.81 -17.14
CA ALA A 306 -2.21 -11.72 -17.18
C ALA A 306 -3.45 -10.92 -17.54
N ILE A 307 -4.38 -11.54 -18.27
CA ILE A 307 -5.63 -10.87 -18.65
C ILE A 307 -6.48 -10.55 -17.41
N GLY A 308 -6.97 -9.33 -17.33
CA GLY A 308 -7.90 -8.89 -16.31
C GLY A 308 -8.81 -7.74 -16.70
N SER A 309 -9.70 -7.34 -15.80
CA SER A 309 -10.54 -6.18 -16.01
C SER A 309 -10.84 -5.39 -14.76
N PHE A 310 -10.97 -4.09 -14.94
CA PHE A 310 -11.49 -3.15 -13.95
C PHE A 310 -12.90 -2.74 -14.34
N THR A 311 -13.86 -2.96 -13.45
CA THR A 311 -15.26 -2.60 -13.65
C THR A 311 -15.64 -1.47 -12.71
N LEU A 312 -16.09 -0.35 -13.26
CA LEU A 312 -16.60 0.78 -12.51
C LEU A 312 -18.06 0.53 -12.13
N ALA A 313 -18.52 1.13 -11.02
CA ALA A 313 -19.93 1.12 -10.65
C ALA A 313 -20.82 1.85 -11.67
N ALA A 314 -22.12 1.57 -11.64
CA ALA A 314 -23.10 2.20 -12.54
C ALA A 314 -23.12 3.73 -12.33
N GLY A 315 -23.22 4.48 -13.43
CA GLY A 315 -23.21 5.95 -13.40
C GLY A 315 -21.84 6.59 -13.17
N GLN A 316 -20.76 5.79 -13.15
CA GLN A 316 -19.41 6.30 -12.89
C GLN A 316 -18.57 6.38 -14.17
N ASP A 317 -17.84 7.49 -14.30
CA ASP A 317 -16.97 7.73 -15.45
C ASP A 317 -15.54 7.25 -15.21
N PHE A 318 -14.89 6.87 -16.32
CA PHE A 318 -13.44 6.73 -16.40
C PHE A 318 -12.83 7.95 -17.11
N MET A 319 -11.94 8.68 -16.45
CA MET A 319 -11.30 9.87 -17.01
C MET A 319 -9.80 9.74 -17.00
N SER A 320 -9.16 10.13 -18.08
CA SER A 320 -7.70 10.21 -18.19
C SER A 320 -7.30 11.55 -18.81
N ASN A 321 -6.42 12.28 -18.15
CA ASN A 321 -5.81 13.51 -18.65
C ASN A 321 -4.28 13.43 -18.43
N GLY A 322 -3.59 12.82 -19.38
CA GLY A 322 -2.22 12.33 -19.20
C GLY A 322 -2.19 10.85 -18.77
N GLY A 323 -1.03 10.41 -18.26
CA GLY A 323 -0.87 9.08 -17.67
C GLY A 323 -0.76 7.95 -18.70
N THR A 324 -0.60 6.73 -18.19
CA THR A 324 -0.43 5.51 -18.99
C THR A 324 -1.50 4.48 -18.64
N LEU A 325 -2.13 3.90 -19.65
CA LEU A 325 -2.97 2.72 -19.51
C LEU A 325 -2.29 1.57 -20.24
N LYS A 326 -2.07 0.46 -19.54
CA LYS A 326 -1.51 -0.76 -20.14
C LYS A 326 -2.62 -1.75 -20.42
N PHE A 327 -2.52 -2.39 -21.58
CA PHE A 327 -3.46 -3.43 -22.01
C PHE A 327 -2.70 -4.62 -22.59
N ASP A 328 -2.89 -5.79 -21.98
CA ASP A 328 -2.53 -7.08 -22.53
C ASP A 328 -3.58 -7.53 -23.56
N LEU A 329 -3.15 -7.88 -24.77
CA LEU A 329 -3.99 -8.39 -25.86
C LEU A 329 -3.51 -9.77 -26.29
N ASP A 330 -4.35 -10.80 -26.12
CA ASP A 330 -4.09 -12.17 -26.59
C ASP A 330 -5.06 -12.52 -27.74
N THR A 331 -6.36 -12.41 -27.49
CA THR A 331 -7.41 -12.58 -28.52
C THR A 331 -8.49 -11.52 -28.36
N THR A 332 -9.45 -11.46 -29.28
CA THR A 332 -10.58 -10.51 -29.21
C THR A 332 -11.51 -10.74 -28.01
N SER A 333 -11.42 -11.90 -27.35
CA SER A 333 -12.17 -12.25 -26.14
C SER A 333 -11.29 -12.43 -24.90
N SER A 334 -9.97 -12.44 -25.06
CA SER A 334 -8.96 -12.57 -24.01
C SER A 334 -8.05 -11.34 -24.08
N LEU A 335 -8.49 -10.27 -23.45
CA LEU A 335 -7.76 -9.01 -23.39
C LEU A 335 -8.07 -8.28 -22.08
N ASP A 336 -7.16 -7.39 -21.71
CA ASP A 336 -7.41 -6.45 -20.64
C ASP A 336 -8.55 -5.49 -20.98
N GLN A 337 -9.38 -5.16 -20.00
CA GLN A 337 -10.51 -4.24 -20.21
C GLN A 337 -10.75 -3.28 -19.05
N ILE A 338 -11.19 -2.08 -19.39
CA ILE A 338 -11.84 -1.14 -18.46
C ILE A 338 -13.33 -1.11 -18.81
N LYS A 339 -14.18 -1.37 -17.82
CA LYS A 339 -15.61 -1.59 -18.00
C LYS A 339 -16.43 -0.56 -17.26
N GLY A 340 -17.40 0.06 -17.95
CA GLY A 340 -18.54 0.72 -17.33
C GLY A 340 -19.62 -0.28 -16.93
N SER A 341 -20.59 0.17 -16.14
CA SER A 341 -21.72 -0.65 -15.68
C SER A 341 -23.08 -0.05 -16.05
N GLY A 342 -23.30 0.23 -17.33
CA GLY A 342 -24.61 0.63 -17.86
C GLY A 342 -24.78 2.14 -18.09
N ALA A 343 -26.03 2.58 -18.19
CA ALA A 343 -26.38 3.96 -18.56
C ALA A 343 -25.82 5.00 -17.57
N GLY A 344 -25.48 6.19 -18.08
CA GLY A 344 -24.88 7.26 -17.29
C GLY A 344 -23.38 7.11 -17.05
N SER A 345 -22.71 6.21 -17.76
CA SER A 345 -21.25 6.04 -17.68
C SER A 345 -20.61 6.29 -19.04
N SER A 346 -19.53 7.06 -19.02
CA SER A 346 -18.69 7.40 -20.17
C SER A 346 -17.20 7.17 -19.86
N PHE A 347 -16.38 7.17 -20.91
CA PHE A 347 -14.94 7.26 -20.75
C PHE A 347 -14.38 8.46 -21.53
N ASN A 348 -13.45 9.19 -20.94
CA ASN A 348 -12.85 10.38 -21.55
C ASN A 348 -11.33 10.31 -21.45
N LEU A 349 -10.65 10.19 -22.59
CA LEU A 349 -9.20 10.12 -22.68
C LEU A 349 -8.66 11.36 -23.38
N THR A 350 -7.82 12.11 -22.67
CA THR A 350 -7.11 13.28 -23.16
C THR A 350 -5.62 13.10 -22.90
N ASN A 351 -4.77 13.31 -23.90
CA ASN A 351 -3.30 13.24 -23.77
C ASN A 351 -2.79 11.94 -23.13
N THR A 352 -3.51 10.84 -23.31
CA THR A 352 -3.27 9.56 -22.60
C THR A 352 -2.34 8.66 -23.41
N SER A 353 -1.40 7.99 -22.75
CA SER A 353 -0.57 6.95 -23.38
C SER A 353 -1.23 5.58 -23.20
N LEU A 354 -1.47 4.86 -24.30
CA LEU A 354 -1.85 3.45 -24.30
C LEU A 354 -0.61 2.63 -24.64
N THR A 355 -0.25 1.71 -23.74
CA THR A 355 0.85 0.76 -23.97
C THR A 355 0.27 -0.63 -24.13
N LEU A 356 0.45 -1.21 -25.31
CA LEU A 356 -0.04 -2.56 -25.60
C LEU A 356 1.04 -3.58 -25.29
N ASN A 357 0.63 -4.71 -24.71
CA ASN A 357 1.45 -5.91 -24.63
C ASN A 357 0.75 -6.99 -25.45
N LEU A 358 1.37 -7.37 -26.57
CA LEU A 358 0.79 -8.30 -27.53
C LEU A 358 1.24 -9.73 -27.19
N ILE A 359 0.30 -10.56 -26.78
CA ILE A 359 0.52 -11.94 -26.34
C ILE A 359 0.20 -12.88 -27.50
N SER A 360 1.11 -13.81 -27.81
CA SER A 360 0.93 -14.80 -28.89
C SER A 360 0.58 -14.20 -30.26
N TRP A 361 1.06 -12.98 -30.53
CA TRP A 361 0.59 -12.16 -31.64
C TRP A 361 1.15 -12.55 -33.01
N ASN A 362 0.28 -12.55 -34.01
CA ASN A 362 0.61 -12.79 -35.42
C ASN A 362 0.09 -11.66 -36.32
N VAL A 363 0.57 -11.60 -37.57
CA VAL A 363 0.19 -10.54 -38.52
C VAL A 363 -1.32 -10.50 -38.80
N GLY A 364 -1.99 -11.64 -38.74
CA GLY A 364 -3.44 -11.74 -38.93
C GLY A 364 -4.25 -11.05 -37.83
N ASP A 365 -3.70 -10.95 -36.62
CA ASP A 365 -4.36 -10.35 -35.45
C ASP A 365 -4.59 -8.85 -35.63
N TYR A 366 -3.77 -8.18 -36.44
CA TYR A 366 -3.97 -6.77 -36.80
C TYR A 366 -5.24 -6.50 -37.61
N ASN A 367 -5.86 -7.53 -38.21
CA ASN A 367 -7.14 -7.39 -38.91
C ASN A 367 -8.35 -7.43 -37.96
N ASN A 368 -8.12 -7.69 -36.67
CA ASN A 368 -9.16 -7.74 -35.66
C ASN A 368 -9.34 -6.39 -34.95
N SER A 369 -10.47 -6.27 -34.25
CA SER A 369 -10.80 -5.13 -33.40
C SER A 369 -10.95 -5.58 -31.94
N TYR A 370 -10.45 -4.77 -31.01
CA TYR A 370 -10.31 -5.12 -29.59
C TYR A 370 -11.04 -4.09 -28.72
N SER A 371 -12.04 -4.53 -27.94
CA SER A 371 -12.83 -3.63 -27.10
C SER A 371 -12.13 -3.40 -25.76
N LEU A 372 -11.22 -2.41 -25.72
CA LEU A 372 -10.46 -2.06 -24.51
C LEU A 372 -11.36 -1.40 -23.46
N PHE A 373 -12.27 -0.54 -23.92
CA PHE A 373 -13.35 0.02 -23.11
C PHE A 373 -14.67 -0.61 -23.54
N SER A 374 -15.42 -1.12 -22.56
CA SER A 374 -16.72 -1.76 -22.80
C SER A 374 -17.69 -1.44 -21.67
N GLY A 375 -18.99 -1.71 -21.85
CA GLY A 375 -20.00 -1.46 -20.81
C GLY A 375 -20.32 0.02 -20.52
N PHE A 376 -19.62 0.96 -21.17
CA PHE A 376 -19.97 2.37 -21.24
C PHE A 376 -21.07 2.55 -22.29
N ILE A 377 -22.20 3.12 -21.89
CA ILE A 377 -23.37 3.29 -22.76
C ILE A 377 -23.38 4.68 -23.40
N ASP A 378 -22.90 5.69 -22.69
CA ASP A 378 -22.78 7.04 -23.23
C ASP A 378 -21.49 7.12 -24.06
N SER A 379 -21.53 7.86 -25.17
CA SER A 379 -20.38 7.97 -26.07
C SER A 379 -19.18 8.56 -25.34
N GLY A 380 -18.04 7.89 -25.43
CA GLY A 380 -16.79 8.39 -24.87
C GLY A 380 -16.15 9.48 -25.75
N SER A 381 -15.04 10.01 -25.26
CA SER A 381 -14.20 10.97 -25.99
C SER A 381 -12.75 10.52 -25.98
N VAL A 382 -12.11 10.51 -27.15
CA VAL A 382 -10.70 10.16 -27.33
C VAL A 382 -10.00 11.32 -28.04
N SER A 383 -9.03 11.94 -27.38
CA SER A 383 -8.25 13.05 -27.94
C SER A 383 -6.80 13.01 -27.46
N GLY A 384 -5.85 13.27 -28.36
CA GLY A 384 -4.42 13.29 -28.02
C GLY A 384 -3.88 11.95 -27.47
N VAL A 385 -4.51 10.83 -27.82
CA VAL A 385 -4.06 9.51 -27.38
C VAL A 385 -2.86 9.04 -28.20
N THR A 386 -1.80 8.61 -27.51
CA THR A 386 -0.63 7.97 -28.12
C THR A 386 -0.69 6.48 -27.85
N ILE A 387 -0.57 5.64 -28.88
CA ILE A 387 -0.60 4.18 -28.75
C ILE A 387 0.78 3.63 -29.08
N THR A 388 1.29 2.72 -28.24
CA THR A 388 2.61 2.08 -28.38
C THR A 388 2.53 0.59 -28.09
N GLY A 389 3.62 -0.15 -28.30
CA GLY A 389 3.67 -1.60 -28.01
C GLY A 389 3.13 -2.49 -29.13
N TYR A 390 3.09 -1.98 -30.36
CA TYR A 390 2.73 -2.74 -31.57
C TYR A 390 3.74 -2.47 -32.69
N ASP A 391 3.62 -3.17 -33.82
CA ASP A 391 4.41 -2.89 -35.03
C ASP A 391 4.00 -1.56 -35.67
N THR A 392 4.67 -0.49 -35.25
CA THR A 392 4.48 0.87 -35.76
C THR A 392 5.07 1.09 -37.15
N THR A 393 5.80 0.12 -37.71
CA THR A 393 6.38 0.23 -39.05
C THR A 393 5.32 -0.08 -40.10
N ASN A 394 4.59 -1.19 -39.89
CA ASN A 394 3.63 -1.69 -40.87
C ASN A 394 2.18 -1.34 -40.54
N TRP A 395 1.88 -0.86 -39.34
CA TRP A 395 0.52 -0.59 -38.89
C TRP A 395 0.39 0.78 -38.22
N VAL A 396 -0.84 1.29 -38.22
CA VAL A 396 -1.27 2.48 -37.48
C VAL A 396 -2.45 2.07 -36.61
N ALA A 397 -2.27 2.18 -35.29
CA ALA A 397 -3.31 1.91 -34.31
C ALA A 397 -4.21 3.14 -34.10
N SER A 398 -5.50 2.90 -33.90
CA SER A 398 -6.47 3.94 -33.53
C SER A 398 -7.48 3.40 -32.51
N LEU A 399 -7.90 4.26 -31.57
CA LEU A 399 -8.95 3.96 -30.59
C LEU A 399 -10.17 4.82 -30.90
N SER A 400 -11.33 4.19 -31.08
CA SER A 400 -12.59 4.89 -31.32
C SER A 400 -13.19 5.49 -30.04
N ASN A 401 -14.13 6.43 -30.20
CA ASN A 401 -14.96 6.94 -29.12
C ASN A 401 -15.94 5.90 -28.52
N THR A 402 -16.02 4.71 -29.12
CA THR A 402 -16.74 3.55 -28.57
C THR A 402 -15.84 2.58 -27.81
N GLY A 403 -14.54 2.89 -27.68
CA GLY A 403 -13.61 2.09 -26.88
C GLY A 403 -12.95 0.93 -27.63
N VAL A 404 -13.06 0.92 -28.96
CA VAL A 404 -12.56 -0.16 -29.80
C VAL A 404 -11.23 0.24 -30.43
N LEU A 405 -10.19 -0.51 -30.10
CA LEU A 405 -8.88 -0.46 -30.73
C LEU A 405 -8.93 -1.20 -32.07
N SER A 406 -8.41 -0.57 -33.11
CA SER A 406 -8.25 -1.16 -34.44
C SER A 406 -6.91 -0.75 -35.05
N PHE A 407 -6.45 -1.52 -36.03
CA PHE A 407 -5.24 -1.24 -36.78
C PHE A 407 -5.55 -1.09 -38.27
N SER A 408 -4.76 -0.24 -38.92
CA SER A 408 -4.78 -0.07 -40.38
C SER A 408 -3.36 -0.18 -40.91
N ALA A 409 -3.18 -0.69 -42.12
CA ALA A 409 -1.85 -0.78 -42.71
C ALA A 409 -1.25 0.63 -42.85
N SER A 410 -0.02 0.79 -42.37
CA SER A 410 0.77 1.99 -42.65
C SER A 410 0.95 2.08 -44.16
N ALA A 411 0.59 3.22 -44.76
CA ALA A 411 0.64 3.37 -46.20
C ALA A 411 2.06 3.04 -46.70
N VAL A 412 2.21 1.96 -47.47
CA VAL A 412 3.43 1.74 -48.26
C VAL A 412 3.49 2.92 -49.22
N PRO A 413 4.59 3.69 -49.27
CA PRO A 413 4.74 4.73 -50.29
C PRO A 413 4.53 4.07 -51.65
N GLU A 414 3.42 4.38 -52.32
CA GLU A 414 3.25 3.96 -53.70
C GLU A 414 4.49 4.45 -54.46
N PRO A 415 5.10 3.65 -55.35
CA PRO A 415 6.12 4.17 -56.25
C PRO A 415 5.52 5.40 -56.89
N SER A 416 6.11 6.57 -56.66
CA SER A 416 5.50 7.85 -57.06
C SER A 416 4.90 7.69 -58.45
N THR A 417 3.66 8.11 -58.67
CA THR A 417 2.97 7.99 -59.96
C THR A 417 3.86 8.49 -61.12
N TYR A 418 4.77 9.43 -60.82
CA TYR A 418 5.84 9.91 -61.68
C TYR A 418 6.86 8.86 -62.12
N ALA A 419 7.29 7.93 -61.25
CA ALA A 419 8.17 6.82 -61.62
C ALA A 419 7.50 5.83 -62.56
N MET A 420 6.21 5.54 -62.35
CA MET A 420 5.43 4.68 -63.26
C MET A 420 5.18 5.37 -64.61
N LEU A 421 4.80 6.65 -64.60
CA LEU A 421 4.62 7.44 -65.82
C LEU A 421 5.95 7.63 -66.58
N ALA A 422 7.05 7.90 -65.88
CA ALA A 422 8.37 8.02 -66.49
C ALA A 422 8.82 6.68 -67.09
N GLY A 423 8.61 5.57 -66.40
CA GLY A 423 8.87 4.23 -66.93
C GLY A 423 8.04 3.92 -68.19
N ALA A 424 6.74 4.24 -68.18
CA ALA A 424 5.85 4.07 -69.33
C ALA A 424 6.23 4.97 -70.50
N ALA A 425 6.60 6.24 -70.24
CA ALA A 425 7.07 7.17 -71.26
C ALA A 425 8.40 6.71 -71.87
N MET A 426 9.34 6.23 -71.06
CA MET A 426 10.61 5.66 -71.55
C MET A 426 10.40 4.40 -72.40
N LEU A 427 9.46 3.53 -72.03
CA LEU A 427 9.05 2.40 -72.85
C LEU A 427 8.42 2.85 -74.18
N GLY A 428 7.56 3.88 -74.15
CA GLY A 428 6.99 4.49 -75.34
C GLY A 428 8.05 5.06 -76.27
N PHE A 429 9.05 5.78 -75.74
CA PHE A 429 10.19 6.29 -76.50
C PHE A 429 11.06 5.17 -77.09
N ALA A 430 11.32 4.11 -76.33
CA ALA A 430 12.08 2.95 -76.82
C ALA A 430 11.33 2.22 -77.95
N ALA A 431 10.01 2.07 -77.84
CA ALA A 431 9.16 1.46 -78.87
C ALA A 431 9.10 2.31 -80.15
N LEU A 432 9.00 3.64 -80.01
CA LEU A 432 9.05 4.56 -81.14
C LEU A 432 10.42 4.57 -81.83
N ARG A 433 11.51 4.47 -81.07
CA ARG A 433 12.87 4.36 -81.62
C ARG A 433 13.07 3.06 -82.39
N ARG A 434 12.54 1.93 -81.90
CA ARG A 434 12.59 0.63 -82.60
C ARG A 434 11.83 0.64 -83.92
N ARG A 435 10.68 1.32 -83.99
CA ARG A 435 9.93 1.48 -85.25
C ARG A 435 10.67 2.30 -86.32
N ARG A 436 11.52 3.25 -85.92
CA ARG A 436 12.30 4.07 -86.87
C ARG A 436 13.55 3.38 -87.42
N THR A 437 13.94 2.23 -86.89
CA THR A 437 15.14 1.49 -87.34
C THR A 437 14.78 0.38 -88.35
N ILE A 438 13.50 0.26 -88.74
CA ILE A 438 13.01 -0.65 -89.78
C ILE A 438 12.41 0.21 -90.90
N VAL A 439 13.26 0.96 -91.61
CA VAL A 439 12.99 1.53 -92.94
C VAL A 439 14.27 1.41 -93.75
#